data_AF-A0A482XRX1-F1
#
_entry.id   AF-A0A482XRX1-F1
#
_cell.length_a   1.000
_cell.length_b   1.000
_cell.length_c   1.000
_cell.angle_alpha   90.00
_cell.angle_beta   90.00
_cell.angle_gamma   90.00
#
_symmetry.space_group_name_H-M   'P 1'
#
loop_
_entity.id
_entity.type
_entity.pdbx_description
1 polymer ?
#
loop_
_entity_poly.entity_id
_entity_poly.type
_entity_poly.pdbx_seq_one_letter_code
_entity_poly.pdbx_strand_id
1 'polypeptide(L)'
;PFYGYHEKSHQFLKIYFYNPLIVKKATDLLQNGAVCNKIFQCHEAHLPFILQFFIDYNLHGMSFIQLASVDLRQEPGTLHSNLESDLRPAKTTYCELEADALASDILNRKTIS
;
A
#
# COMPACT_ATOMS: atom_id res chain seq x y z
N PRO A 1 2.47 22.81 5.48
CA PRO A 1 3.64 22.08 4.94
C PRO A 1 4.60 21.74 6.08
N PHE A 2 5.42 20.69 5.96
CA PHE A 2 6.38 20.34 7.02
C PHE A 2 7.60 21.27 7.06
N TYR A 3 8.14 21.65 5.90
CA TYR A 3 9.29 22.55 5.82
C TYR A 3 8.88 24.01 6.01
N GLY A 4 9.42 24.66 7.05
CA GLY A 4 9.13 26.03 7.44
C GLY A 4 7.96 26.18 8.42
N TYR A 5 7.80 27.37 9.01
CA TYR A 5 6.64 27.69 9.84
C TYR A 5 5.46 28.13 8.96
N HIS A 6 4.31 27.50 9.15
CA HIS A 6 3.07 27.80 8.44
C HIS A 6 1.93 27.81 9.45
N GLU A 7 1.32 28.98 9.68
CA GLU A 7 0.19 29.11 10.62
C GLU A 7 -1.09 28.45 10.08
N LYS A 8 -1.28 28.46 8.76
CA LYS A 8 -2.52 28.04 8.10
C LYS A 8 -2.42 26.66 7.44
N SER A 9 -3.55 25.98 7.35
CA SER A 9 -3.70 24.77 6.53
C SER A 9 -3.53 25.08 5.04
N HIS A 10 -2.89 24.17 4.31
CA HIS A 10 -2.68 24.29 2.87
C HIS A 10 -3.38 23.15 2.14
N GLN A 11 -3.95 23.44 0.97
CA GLN A 11 -4.57 22.42 0.13
C GLN A 11 -3.50 21.70 -0.69
N PHE A 12 -3.65 20.38 -0.81
CA PHE A 12 -2.76 19.52 -1.60
C PHE A 12 -3.59 18.63 -2.51
N LEU A 13 -3.02 18.28 -3.67
CA LEU A 13 -3.58 17.29 -4.58
C LEU A 13 -2.95 15.92 -4.29
N LYS A 14 -3.78 14.92 -3.96
CA LYS A 14 -3.33 13.54 -3.79
C LYS A 14 -3.48 12.78 -5.10
N ILE A 15 -2.36 12.32 -5.66
CA ILE A 15 -2.31 11.55 -6.90
C ILE A 15 -1.99 10.10 -6.55
N TYR A 16 -2.81 9.17 -7.03
CA TYR A 16 -2.62 7.73 -6.83
C TYR A 16 -2.08 7.09 -8.11
N PHE A 17 -1.16 6.15 -7.95
CA PHE A 17 -0.60 5.36 -9.05
C PHE A 17 -0.85 3.88 -8.80
N TYR A 18 -1.20 3.15 -9.85
CA TYR A 18 -1.33 1.68 -9.78
C TYR A 18 0.03 0.99 -9.62
N ASN A 19 1.06 1.51 -10.29
CA ASN A 19 2.42 0.98 -10.20
C ASN A 19 3.34 1.98 -9.47
N PRO A 20 3.87 1.63 -8.29
CA PRO A 20 4.72 2.52 -7.50
C PRO A 20 6.03 2.91 -8.21
N LEU A 21 6.50 2.10 -9.17
CA LEU A 21 7.73 2.40 -9.93
C LEU A 21 7.59 3.64 -10.83
N ILE A 22 6.35 4.08 -11.11
CA ILE A 22 6.08 5.25 -11.96
C ILE A 22 6.26 6.57 -11.18
N VAL A 23 6.15 6.54 -9.84
CA VAL A 23 6.15 7.75 -8.99
C VAL A 23 7.37 8.64 -9.25
N LYS A 24 8.55 8.04 -9.41
CA LYS A 24 9.79 8.78 -9.70
C LYS A 24 9.71 9.53 -11.03
N LYS A 25 9.30 8.83 -12.10
CA LYS A 25 9.16 9.44 -13.44
C LYS A 25 8.09 10.53 -13.44
N ALA A 26 6.97 10.30 -12.76
CA ALA A 26 5.91 11.31 -12.65
C ALA A 26 6.39 12.57 -11.91
N THR A 27 7.16 12.39 -10.84
CA THR A 27 7.78 13.48 -10.08
C THR A 27 8.72 14.30 -10.95
N ASP A 28 9.59 13.63 -11.73
CA ASP A 28 10.51 14.30 -12.65
C ASP A 28 9.76 15.15 -13.70
N LEU A 29 8.68 14.62 -14.29
CA LEU A 29 7.87 15.36 -15.27
C LEU A 29 7.16 16.58 -14.66
N LEU A 30 6.64 16.43 -13.45
CA LEU A 30 5.97 17.50 -12.71
C LEU A 30 6.95 18.61 -12.30
N GLN A 31 8.15 18.26 -11.87
CA GLN A 31 9.18 19.20 -11.46
C GLN A 31 9.86 19.90 -12.64
N ASN A 32 9.96 19.23 -13.81
CA ASN A 32 10.55 19.81 -15.01
C ASN A 32 9.60 20.73 -15.80
N GLY A 33 8.36 20.89 -15.35
CA GLY A 33 7.37 21.73 -16.04
C GLY A 33 6.81 21.14 -17.33
N ALA A 34 7.04 19.85 -17.59
CA ALA A 34 6.50 19.17 -18.78
C ALA A 34 4.96 19.08 -18.74
N VAL A 35 4.38 19.16 -17.55
CA VAL A 35 2.92 19.15 -17.34
C VAL A 35 2.42 20.59 -17.20
N CYS A 36 1.43 20.95 -18.02
CA CYS A 36 0.75 22.27 -17.97
C CYS A 36 1.69 23.50 -18.08
N ASN A 37 2.92 23.30 -18.58
CA ASN A 37 3.97 24.32 -18.62
C ASN A 37 4.21 25.01 -17.24
N LYS A 38 4.05 24.25 -16.15
CA LYS A 38 4.18 24.73 -14.78
C LYS A 38 5.04 23.78 -13.97
N ILE A 39 5.96 24.34 -13.19
CA ILE A 39 6.78 23.58 -12.25
C ILE A 39 5.93 23.30 -11.01
N PHE A 40 5.72 22.01 -10.70
CA PHE A 40 5.02 21.57 -9.51
C PHE A 40 6.02 21.03 -8.47
N GLN A 41 5.93 21.51 -7.24
CA GLN A 41 6.66 20.93 -6.12
C GLN A 41 5.97 19.63 -5.68
N CYS A 42 6.64 18.51 -5.91
CA CYS A 42 6.17 17.22 -5.43
C CYS A 42 6.49 17.06 -3.93
N HIS A 43 5.46 16.77 -3.14
CA HIS A 43 5.60 16.51 -1.71
C HIS A 43 5.55 14.99 -1.45
N GLU A 44 6.33 14.52 -0.48
CA GLU A 44 6.36 13.11 -0.02
C GLU A 44 6.71 12.03 -1.06
N ALA A 45 7.04 12.40 -2.30
CA ALA A 45 7.38 11.47 -3.38
C ALA A 45 8.72 10.72 -3.20
N HIS A 46 9.52 11.10 -2.21
CA HIS A 46 10.81 10.48 -1.91
C HIS A 46 10.68 9.20 -1.08
N LEU A 47 9.52 8.97 -0.44
CA LEU A 47 9.32 7.79 0.39
C LEU A 47 9.02 6.56 -0.51
N PRO A 48 9.77 5.46 -0.34
CA PRO A 48 9.45 4.19 -0.98
C PRO A 48 8.03 3.72 -0.62
N PHE A 49 7.35 3.10 -1.59
CA PHE A 49 5.98 2.60 -1.42
C PHE A 49 5.79 1.70 -0.18
N ILE A 50 6.73 0.76 0.04
CA ILE A 50 6.65 -0.16 1.19
C ILE A 50 6.72 0.61 2.52
N LEU A 51 7.55 1.65 2.61
CA LEU A 51 7.66 2.46 3.82
C LEU A 51 6.40 3.29 4.05
N GLN A 52 5.82 3.87 2.99
CA GLN A 52 4.53 4.56 3.09
C GLN A 52 3.44 3.60 3.61
N PHE A 53 3.38 2.37 3.08
CA PHE A 53 2.44 1.35 3.56
C PHE A 53 2.64 1.04 5.05
N PHE A 54 3.88 0.93 5.52
CA PHE A 54 4.15 0.68 6.94
C PHE A 54 3.67 1.83 7.82
N ILE A 55 3.94 3.07 7.41
CA ILE A 55 3.51 4.27 8.13
C ILE A 55 1.98 4.36 8.18
N ASP A 56 1.30 4.20 7.04
CA ASP A 56 -0.15 4.34 6.92
C ASP A 56 -0.93 3.32 7.77
N TYR A 57 -0.36 2.12 7.96
CA TYR A 57 -0.99 1.02 8.69
C TYR A 57 -0.38 0.75 10.08
N ASN A 58 0.54 1.59 10.56
CA ASN A 58 1.26 1.40 11.81
C ASN A 58 1.95 0.03 11.91
N LEU A 59 2.66 -0.36 10.85
CA LEU A 59 3.41 -1.60 10.80
C LEU A 59 4.88 -1.35 11.11
N HIS A 60 5.46 -2.28 11.87
CA HIS A 60 6.85 -2.23 12.30
C HIS A 60 7.58 -3.49 11.86
N GLY A 61 8.85 -3.35 11.49
CA GLY A 61 9.69 -4.49 11.17
C GLY A 61 9.81 -5.44 12.37
N MET A 62 9.75 -6.75 12.10
CA MET A 62 9.80 -7.81 13.14
C MET A 62 8.72 -7.69 14.23
N SER A 63 7.58 -7.08 13.92
CA SER A 63 6.43 -6.97 14.82
C SER A 63 5.21 -7.76 14.30
N PHE A 64 4.21 -7.93 15.16
CA PHE A 64 2.97 -8.61 14.80
C PHE A 64 2.05 -7.73 13.95
N ILE A 65 1.48 -8.33 12.92
CA ILE A 65 0.36 -7.76 12.16
C ILE A 65 -0.92 -8.39 12.70
N GLN A 66 -1.82 -7.55 13.19
CA GLN A 66 -3.14 -7.96 13.67
C GLN A 66 -4.15 -7.77 12.52
N LEU A 67 -4.74 -8.86 12.06
CA LEU A 67 -5.71 -8.87 10.97
C LEU A 67 -7.09 -9.25 11.49
N ALA A 68 -8.13 -8.57 11.00
CA ALA A 68 -9.52 -8.86 11.33
C ALA A 68 -10.06 -10.10 10.60
N SER A 69 -9.63 -10.30 9.36
CA SER A 69 -10.02 -11.42 8.49
C SER A 69 -8.86 -11.81 7.59
N VAL A 70 -8.80 -13.10 7.24
CA VAL A 70 -7.82 -13.66 6.30
C VAL A 70 -8.48 -14.76 5.46
N ASP A 71 -8.17 -14.76 4.17
CA ASP A 71 -8.61 -15.78 3.22
C ASP A 71 -7.46 -16.74 2.91
N LEU A 72 -7.54 -17.96 3.45
CA LEU A 72 -6.50 -18.98 3.25
C LEU A 72 -6.51 -19.52 1.81
N ARG A 73 -5.31 -19.57 1.22
CA ARG A 73 -5.06 -20.19 -0.09
C ARG A 73 -5.02 -21.71 0.00
N GLN A 74 -5.33 -22.36 -1.11
CA GLN A 74 -5.42 -23.82 -1.17
C GLN A 74 -4.16 -24.47 -1.74
N GLU A 75 -3.82 -25.64 -1.20
CA GLU A 75 -2.78 -26.50 -1.77
C GLU A 75 -3.23 -27.03 -3.14
N PRO A 76 -2.37 -26.94 -4.17
CA PRO A 76 -2.68 -27.42 -5.51
C PRO A 76 -2.95 -28.94 -5.46
N GLY A 77 -4.20 -29.33 -5.72
CA GLY A 77 -4.63 -30.74 -5.77
C GLY A 77 -5.61 -31.18 -4.68
N THR A 78 -6.00 -30.29 -3.76
CA THR A 78 -7.03 -30.58 -2.75
C THR A 78 -8.43 -30.44 -3.35
N LEU A 79 -8.80 -31.34 -4.26
CA LEU A 79 -10.14 -31.38 -4.87
C LEU A 79 -11.16 -31.95 -3.86
N HIS A 80 -11.56 -31.14 -2.87
CA HIS A 80 -12.82 -31.39 -2.16
C HIS A 80 -13.95 -30.71 -2.96
N SER A 81 -14.89 -31.53 -3.41
CA SER A 81 -16.03 -31.24 -4.28
C SER A 81 -17.01 -30.20 -3.71
N ASN A 82 -16.61 -28.94 -3.60
CA ASN A 82 -17.51 -27.82 -3.29
C ASN A 82 -17.30 -26.73 -4.35
N LEU A 83 -18.35 -26.41 -5.12
CA LEU A 83 -18.30 -25.46 -6.25
C LEU A 83 -17.78 -24.04 -5.89
N GLU A 84 -17.64 -23.71 -4.59
CA GLU A 84 -17.06 -22.44 -4.12
C GLU A 84 -15.54 -22.48 -3.88
N SER A 85 -14.90 -23.66 -3.76
CA SER A 85 -13.44 -23.75 -3.57
C SER A 85 -12.65 -23.37 -4.81
N ASP A 86 -13.27 -23.39 -5.99
CA ASP A 86 -12.62 -23.12 -7.28
C ASP A 86 -12.27 -21.63 -7.50
N LEU A 87 -12.79 -20.71 -6.67
CA LEU A 87 -12.43 -19.29 -6.73
C LEU A 87 -11.21 -18.92 -5.88
N ARG A 88 -10.76 -19.78 -4.97
CA ARG A 88 -9.62 -19.44 -4.11
C ARG A 88 -8.31 -19.61 -4.87
N PRO A 89 -7.41 -18.62 -4.86
CA PRO A 89 -6.14 -18.76 -5.55
C PRO A 89 -5.32 -19.91 -4.94
N ALA A 90 -4.68 -20.68 -5.83
CA ALA A 90 -3.77 -21.74 -5.43
C ALA A 90 -2.51 -21.14 -4.79
N LYS A 91 -1.91 -21.91 -3.88
CA LYS A 91 -0.63 -21.60 -3.25
C LYS A 91 0.50 -21.46 -4.28
N THR A 92 1.42 -20.52 -4.05
CA THR A 92 2.50 -20.20 -5.02
C THR A 92 3.91 -20.23 -4.42
N THR A 93 4.03 -20.26 -3.10
CA THR A 93 5.27 -20.26 -2.34
C THR A 93 5.41 -21.55 -1.51
N TYR A 94 6.56 -21.71 -0.87
CA TYR A 94 6.89 -22.86 -0.03
C TYR A 94 6.59 -22.64 1.46
N CYS A 95 5.96 -21.52 1.84
CA CYS A 95 5.56 -21.26 3.23
C CYS A 95 4.54 -22.31 3.71
N GLU A 96 4.42 -22.57 5.01
CA GLU A 96 3.41 -23.52 5.51
C GLU A 96 1.97 -23.05 5.21
N LEU A 97 1.68 -21.80 5.56
CA LEU A 97 0.38 -21.16 5.33
C LEU A 97 0.53 -19.97 4.37
N GLU A 98 -0.41 -19.88 3.43
CA GLU A 98 -0.60 -18.70 2.59
C GLU A 98 -2.01 -18.14 2.79
N ALA A 99 -2.09 -16.82 2.98
CA ALA A 99 -3.33 -16.14 3.18
C ALA A 99 -3.32 -14.81 2.43
N ASP A 100 -4.49 -14.43 1.91
CA ASP A 100 -4.76 -13.11 1.40
C ASP A 100 -5.54 -12.30 2.45
N ALA A 101 -5.27 -11.01 2.53
CA ALA A 101 -5.98 -10.10 3.43
C ALA A 101 -6.13 -8.74 2.77
N LEU A 102 -7.26 -8.06 3.02
CA LEU A 102 -7.44 -6.69 2.58
C LEU A 102 -6.70 -5.74 3.52
N ALA A 103 -6.17 -4.65 2.98
CA ALA A 103 -5.48 -3.65 3.79
C ALA A 103 -6.42 -3.00 4.82
N SER A 104 -7.72 -2.94 4.54
CA SER A 104 -8.77 -2.51 5.49
C SER A 104 -8.84 -3.35 6.76
N ASP A 105 -8.41 -4.62 6.69
CA ASP A 105 -8.52 -5.58 7.79
C ASP A 105 -7.32 -5.49 8.74
N ILE A 106 -6.31 -4.68 8.42
CA ILE A 106 -5.17 -4.41 9.31
C ILE A 106 -5.63 -3.56 10.50
N LEU A 107 -5.62 -4.16 11.68
CA LEU A 107 -6.08 -3.55 12.93
C LEU A 107 -5.02 -2.68 13.61
N ASN A 108 -3.74 -2.85 13.28
CA ASN A 108 -2.62 -2.08 13.87
C ASN A 108 -2.81 -0.57 13.79
N ARG A 109 -3.47 -0.06 12.75
CA ARG A 109 -3.77 1.38 12.61
C ARG A 109 -4.72 1.94 13.66
N LYS A 110 -5.54 1.09 14.30
CA LYS A 110 -6.52 1.51 15.32
C LYS A 110 -5.89 1.69 16.71
N THR A 111 -4.64 1.29 16.89
CA THR A 111 -3.94 1.37 18.18
C THR A 111 -3.26 2.73 18.40
N ILE A 112 -3.12 3.53 17.34
CA ILE A 112 -2.66 4.91 17.44
C ILE A 112 -3.89 5.81 17.61
N SER A 113 -3.84 6.66 18.64
CA SER A 113 -4.88 7.65 18.94
C SER A 113 -4.59 9.01 18.34
#